data_AF-A0A1H9N0V4-F1
#
_entry.id   AF-A0A1H9N0V4-F1
#
_cell.length_a   1.000
_cell.length_b   1.000
_cell.length_c   1.000
_cell.angle_alpha   90.00
_cell.angle_beta   90.00
_cell.angle_gamma   90.00
#
_symmetry.space_group_name_H-M   'P 1'
#
loop_
_entity.id
_entity.type
_entity.pdbx_description
1 polymer ?
#
loop_
_entity_poly.entity_id
_entity_poly.type
_entity_poly.pdbx_seq_one_letter_code
_entity_poly.pdbx_strand_id
1 'polypeptide(L)'
;MGKGKEWQPEWRKFNDRITGVPTVQLTNYTGHSHHLYFTENGWYDNNRKLLFCSDRSNKTDLFTIDTETGVITQLTDHQKTYGSLSPCLHPDQMKMYFRRDDQIIRLDLTTLEEQIIHEKPDSLLGGNLNCTADGKYLITCLREDISDKVYTDLGNGYIGHRELMEARPQSTIIKIDLETNEVVEVYRENNFITHINTSPTIPELITFCHEGPWQLVDHRIWGLHLETGEAWKIRERKEEQEMVGHEYWYQDGETIGYHGFRKDRTGFFGKIKYDNTDEKEVEFDFVNWHAFSNDFDKIVVDGRAPIEHLIIWYKENGTFSPPKILSEHRCSFHTQKVHAHPRFSPDGSKLIYTSDRNGYANIYLVDVPESSGRLPDFAK
;
A
#
# COMPACT_ATOMS: atom_id res chain seq x y z
N MET A 1 28.65 2.66 8.15
CA MET A 1 28.40 1.46 7.33
C MET A 1 27.15 1.77 6.54
N GLY A 2 27.24 1.73 5.21
CA GLY A 2 26.27 2.40 4.34
C GLY A 2 25.72 1.51 3.24
N LYS A 3 25.31 2.15 2.16
CA LYS A 3 24.73 1.57 0.95
C LYS A 3 25.50 0.35 0.43
N GLY A 4 24.79 -0.69 0.04
CA GLY A 4 25.34 -1.97 -0.44
C GLY A 4 25.79 -2.93 0.67
N LYS A 5 25.72 -2.52 1.94
CA LYS A 5 25.98 -3.44 3.05
C LYS A 5 24.97 -4.58 3.06
N GLU A 6 25.49 -5.80 3.13
CA GLU A 6 24.72 -7.00 3.42
C GLU A 6 24.68 -7.28 4.93
N TRP A 7 23.51 -7.68 5.39
CA TRP A 7 23.25 -8.14 6.74
C TRP A 7 22.87 -9.62 6.67
N GLN A 8 23.36 -10.38 7.67
CA GLN A 8 23.08 -11.80 7.77
C GLN A 8 21.58 -12.04 8.02
N PRO A 9 21.05 -13.20 7.60
CA PRO A 9 19.66 -13.55 7.82
C PRO A 9 19.23 -13.43 9.29
N GLU A 10 18.11 -12.76 9.52
CA GLU A 10 17.52 -12.53 10.85
C GLU A 10 16.37 -13.48 11.15
N TRP A 11 16.20 -14.50 10.31
CA TRP A 11 14.99 -15.30 10.26
C TRP A 11 14.70 -16.07 11.54
N ARG A 12 13.44 -16.05 11.92
CA ARG A 12 12.89 -16.99 12.89
C ARG A 12 11.70 -17.71 12.29
N LYS A 13 11.86 -19.01 12.08
CA LYS A 13 10.80 -19.91 11.60
C LYS A 13 9.98 -20.42 12.77
N PHE A 14 8.67 -20.42 12.65
CA PHE A 14 7.73 -20.95 13.64
C PHE A 14 6.42 -21.32 12.94
N ASN A 15 5.53 -21.99 13.67
CA ASN A 15 4.16 -22.19 13.23
C ASN A 15 3.27 -21.20 13.96
N ASP A 16 2.33 -20.57 13.25
CA ASP A 16 1.33 -19.71 13.88
C ASP A 16 0.65 -20.45 15.04
N ARG A 17 0.51 -19.77 16.18
CA ARG A 17 0.04 -20.38 17.42
C ARG A 17 -1.42 -20.85 17.33
N ILE A 18 -2.23 -20.20 16.50
CA ILE A 18 -3.66 -20.46 16.37
C ILE A 18 -3.92 -21.49 15.27
N THR A 19 -3.26 -21.33 14.13
CA THR A 19 -3.57 -22.11 12.91
C THR A 19 -2.56 -23.21 12.61
N GLY A 20 -1.37 -23.16 13.22
CA GLY A 20 -0.25 -24.04 12.91
C GLY A 20 0.40 -23.74 11.55
N VAL A 21 -0.02 -22.68 10.85
CA VAL A 21 0.49 -22.34 9.52
C VAL A 21 1.96 -21.92 9.60
N PRO A 22 2.84 -22.46 8.74
CA PRO A 22 4.24 -22.06 8.70
C PRO A 22 4.41 -20.56 8.50
N THR A 23 5.20 -19.94 9.38
CA THR A 23 5.47 -18.50 9.39
C THR A 23 6.97 -18.25 9.58
N VAL A 24 7.49 -17.25 8.88
CA VAL A 24 8.85 -16.77 9.02
C VAL A 24 8.81 -15.29 9.41
N GLN A 25 9.38 -14.96 10.56
CA GLN A 25 9.76 -13.58 10.87
C GLN A 25 11.01 -13.26 10.04
N LEU A 26 10.91 -12.33 9.09
CA LEU A 26 11.99 -12.00 8.14
C LEU A 26 13.01 -11.00 8.71
N THR A 27 12.58 -10.14 9.62
CA THR A 27 13.41 -9.12 10.26
C THR A 27 13.33 -9.22 11.79
N ASN A 28 14.41 -8.91 12.49
CA ASN A 28 14.52 -8.97 13.94
C ASN A 28 15.59 -8.01 14.49
N TYR A 29 15.59 -6.77 13.99
CA TYR A 29 16.51 -5.72 14.44
C TYR A 29 15.85 -4.84 15.52
N THR A 30 16.64 -4.24 16.42
CA THR A 30 16.17 -3.25 17.40
C THR A 30 15.89 -1.90 16.70
N GLY A 31 14.79 -1.86 15.95
CA GLY A 31 14.32 -0.74 15.15
C GLY A 31 13.18 -1.20 14.23
N HIS A 32 12.29 -0.29 13.84
CA HIS A 32 11.14 -0.66 13.02
C HIS A 32 11.59 -1.10 11.62
N SER A 33 11.18 -2.29 11.21
CA SER A 33 11.24 -2.76 9.82
C SER A 33 9.83 -3.06 9.37
N HIS A 34 9.40 -2.43 8.28
CA HIS A 34 8.05 -2.60 7.76
C HIS A 34 8.12 -2.71 6.24
N HIS A 35 7.25 -3.57 5.70
CA HIS A 35 7.07 -3.63 4.25
C HIS A 35 6.31 -2.38 3.77
N LEU A 36 6.07 -2.27 2.46
CA LEU A 36 5.46 -1.08 1.87
C LEU A 36 3.98 -0.94 2.27
N TYR A 37 3.34 0.15 1.85
CA TYR A 37 1.89 0.25 1.98
C TYR A 37 1.23 -0.88 1.16
N PHE A 38 0.13 -1.47 1.63
CA PHE A 38 -0.40 -2.71 1.03
C PHE A 38 -0.85 -2.56 -0.43
N THR A 39 -1.12 -1.34 -0.91
CA THR A 39 -1.42 -1.07 -2.34
C THR A 39 -0.16 -1.04 -3.20
N GLU A 40 1.02 -0.80 -2.63
CA GLU A 40 2.31 -0.76 -3.33
C GLU A 40 3.02 -2.12 -3.37
N ASN A 41 3.42 -2.56 -4.56
CA ASN A 41 4.11 -3.84 -4.71
C ASN A 41 5.58 -3.73 -4.31
N GLY A 42 5.97 -4.43 -3.25
CA GLY A 42 7.37 -4.56 -2.87
C GLY A 42 8.08 -5.77 -3.47
N TRP A 43 7.35 -6.70 -4.09
CA TRP A 43 7.92 -7.94 -4.65
C TRP A 43 8.57 -7.69 -6.01
N TYR A 44 9.78 -8.22 -6.19
CA TYR A 44 10.52 -8.15 -7.44
C TYR A 44 11.51 -9.32 -7.58
N ASP A 45 12.25 -9.35 -8.69
CA ASP A 45 13.14 -10.44 -9.04
C ASP A 45 12.39 -11.78 -9.09
N ASN A 46 11.26 -11.80 -9.82
CA ASN A 46 10.35 -12.95 -9.93
C ASN A 46 9.87 -13.50 -8.57
N ASN A 47 9.38 -12.61 -7.69
CA ASN A 47 8.90 -12.91 -6.33
C ASN A 47 9.98 -13.40 -5.35
N ARG A 48 11.25 -13.34 -5.72
CA ARG A 48 12.34 -13.76 -4.85
C ARG A 48 12.70 -12.69 -3.83
N LYS A 49 12.64 -11.41 -4.20
CA LYS A 49 13.08 -10.30 -3.37
C LYS A 49 11.91 -9.43 -2.93
N LEU A 50 12.04 -8.86 -1.74
CA LEU A 50 11.07 -7.94 -1.16
C LEU A 50 11.76 -6.63 -0.74
N LEU A 51 11.28 -5.53 -1.29
CA LEU A 51 11.63 -4.17 -0.88
C LEU A 51 10.91 -3.80 0.43
N PHE A 52 11.63 -3.15 1.35
CA PHE A 52 11.08 -2.69 2.61
C PHE A 52 11.82 -1.48 3.18
N CYS A 53 11.21 -0.81 4.16
CA CYS A 53 11.82 0.30 4.89
C CYS A 53 12.29 -0.18 6.27
N SER A 54 13.42 0.33 6.74
CA SER A 54 13.90 0.01 8.08
C SER A 54 14.57 1.20 8.76
N ASP A 55 14.32 1.33 10.07
CA ASP A 55 14.95 2.30 10.98
C ASP A 55 16.25 1.74 11.59
N ARG A 56 16.83 0.68 10.98
CA ARG A 56 18.12 0.10 11.35
C ARG A 56 19.19 1.17 11.43
N SER A 57 20.06 1.07 12.42
CA SER A 57 21.13 2.05 12.66
C SER A 57 20.61 3.49 12.91
N ASN A 58 19.40 3.64 13.45
CA ASN A 58 18.77 4.93 13.81
C ASN A 58 18.55 5.89 12.63
N LYS A 59 18.37 5.33 11.41
CA LYS A 59 18.13 6.05 10.16
C LYS A 59 17.06 5.31 9.39
N THR A 60 16.21 6.01 8.66
CA THR A 60 15.21 5.34 7.81
C THR A 60 15.79 5.16 6.42
N ASP A 61 16.01 3.90 6.04
CA ASP A 61 16.58 3.52 4.77
C ASP A 61 15.72 2.47 4.06
N LEU A 62 15.87 2.40 2.73
CA LEU A 62 15.34 1.32 1.92
C LEU A 62 16.28 0.12 2.00
N PHE A 63 15.69 -1.06 2.05
CA PHE A 63 16.39 -2.34 2.07
C PHE A 63 15.67 -3.32 1.17
N THR A 64 16.39 -4.32 0.70
CA THR A 64 15.80 -5.52 0.10
C THR A 64 16.17 -6.75 0.90
N ILE A 65 15.30 -7.74 0.92
CA ILE A 65 15.58 -9.07 1.43
C ILE A 65 15.37 -10.11 0.34
N ASP A 66 16.34 -11.00 0.18
CA ASP A 66 16.18 -12.22 -0.60
C ASP A 66 15.42 -13.25 0.26
N THR A 67 14.23 -13.66 -0.19
CA THR A 67 13.35 -14.54 0.59
C THR A 67 13.73 -16.02 0.53
N GLU A 68 14.73 -16.40 -0.27
CA GLU A 68 15.29 -17.76 -0.30
C GLU A 68 16.50 -17.89 0.64
N THR A 69 17.37 -16.87 0.65
CA THR A 69 18.62 -16.89 1.44
C THR A 69 18.52 -16.15 2.77
N GLY A 70 17.62 -15.17 2.86
CA GLY A 70 17.45 -14.28 4.01
C GLY A 70 18.44 -13.12 4.08
N VAL A 71 19.34 -13.00 3.10
CA VAL A 71 20.30 -11.88 3.04
C VAL A 71 19.54 -10.56 2.86
N ILE A 72 19.87 -9.58 3.70
CA ILE A 72 19.28 -8.24 3.65
C ILE A 72 20.34 -7.26 3.12
N THR A 73 20.03 -6.54 2.05
CA THR A 73 20.93 -5.55 1.44
C THR A 73 20.39 -4.14 1.66
N GLN A 74 21.24 -3.26 2.17
CA GLN A 74 20.92 -1.84 2.36
C GLN A 74 20.97 -1.09 1.02
N LEU A 75 19.85 -0.49 0.64
CA LEU A 75 19.68 0.17 -0.66
C LEU A 75 19.89 1.69 -0.63
N THR A 76 19.79 2.34 0.54
CA THR A 76 20.09 3.77 0.75
C THR A 76 20.92 3.98 2.02
N ASP A 77 21.55 5.15 2.20
CA ASP A 77 22.26 5.51 3.45
C ASP A 77 21.98 6.96 3.85
N HIS A 78 20.78 7.18 4.38
CA HIS A 78 20.32 8.46 4.86
C HIS A 78 20.97 8.84 6.20
N GLN A 79 20.87 10.12 6.58
CA GLN A 79 21.46 10.61 7.84
C GLN A 79 20.42 10.93 8.93
N LYS A 80 19.14 10.67 8.65
CA LYS A 80 18.02 10.91 9.57
C LYS A 80 16.93 9.87 9.39
N THR A 81 15.93 9.91 10.26
CA THR A 81 14.69 9.13 10.11
C THR A 81 13.67 9.88 9.25
N TYR A 82 12.88 9.12 8.52
CA TYR A 82 11.77 9.59 7.69
C TYR A 82 10.47 8.91 8.14
N GLY A 83 9.35 9.62 8.00
CA GLY A 83 8.02 9.06 8.23
C GLY A 83 7.61 8.11 7.10
N SER A 84 7.90 8.48 5.86
CA SER A 84 7.71 7.69 4.65
C SER A 84 8.77 8.06 3.62
N LEU A 85 9.17 7.10 2.80
CA LEU A 85 10.00 7.29 1.60
C LEU A 85 9.20 7.09 0.30
N SER A 86 7.92 6.68 0.39
CA SER A 86 7.01 6.42 -0.74
C SER A 86 7.67 5.72 -1.94
N PRO A 87 8.31 4.55 -1.73
CA PRO A 87 9.02 3.87 -2.80
C PRO A 87 8.05 3.23 -3.81
N CYS A 88 8.46 3.22 -5.07
CA CYS A 88 7.76 2.57 -6.18
C CYS A 88 8.77 1.82 -7.05
N LEU A 89 8.49 0.55 -7.35
CA LEU A 89 9.29 -0.23 -8.30
C LEU A 89 8.95 0.15 -9.74
N HIS A 90 9.97 0.22 -10.58
CA HIS A 90 9.75 0.31 -12.02
C HIS A 90 9.36 -1.07 -12.59
N PRO A 91 8.52 -1.14 -13.65
CA PRO A 91 8.08 -2.42 -14.23
C PRO A 91 9.20 -3.37 -14.69
N ASP A 92 10.37 -2.85 -15.08
CA ASP A 92 11.54 -3.66 -15.42
C ASP A 92 12.23 -4.35 -14.22
N GLN A 93 11.85 -4.01 -12.99
CA GLN A 93 12.40 -4.52 -11.73
C GLN A 93 13.92 -4.29 -11.54
N MET A 94 14.53 -3.43 -12.34
CA MET A 94 15.96 -3.10 -12.27
C MET A 94 16.23 -1.78 -11.55
N LYS A 95 15.19 -0.94 -11.43
CA LYS A 95 15.26 0.37 -10.78
C LYS A 95 14.00 0.64 -9.98
N MET A 96 14.10 1.61 -9.09
CA MET A 96 12.98 2.09 -8.28
C MET A 96 13.05 3.60 -8.13
N TYR A 97 11.94 4.19 -7.68
CA TYR A 97 11.84 5.60 -7.37
C TYR A 97 11.39 5.76 -5.93
N PHE A 98 11.85 6.81 -5.26
CA PHE A 98 11.43 7.12 -3.90
C PHE A 98 11.50 8.63 -3.66
N ARG A 99 10.78 9.10 -2.65
CA ARG A 99 10.78 10.49 -2.22
C ARG A 99 11.73 10.66 -1.04
N ARG A 100 12.62 11.64 -1.14
CA ARG A 100 13.47 12.08 -0.05
C ARG A 100 13.35 13.59 0.06
N ASP A 101 12.75 14.04 1.16
CA ASP A 101 12.44 15.45 1.35
C ASP A 101 11.62 15.96 0.14
N ASP A 102 12.08 16.99 -0.56
CA ASP A 102 11.39 17.59 -1.70
C ASP A 102 11.75 16.95 -3.04
N GLN A 103 12.61 15.94 -3.02
CA GLN A 103 13.17 15.30 -4.21
C GLN A 103 12.52 13.95 -4.50
N ILE A 104 12.36 13.65 -5.78
CA ILE A 104 12.10 12.32 -6.31
C ILE A 104 13.40 11.79 -6.88
N ILE A 105 13.80 10.60 -6.42
CA ILE A 105 15.10 10.01 -6.71
C ILE A 105 14.88 8.65 -7.36
N ARG A 106 15.55 8.42 -8.49
CA ARG A 106 15.75 7.10 -9.09
C ARG A 106 16.89 6.39 -8.38
N LEU A 107 16.71 5.11 -8.05
CA LEU A 107 17.74 4.21 -7.58
C LEU A 107 17.86 3.02 -8.54
N ASP A 108 19.07 2.75 -9.04
CA ASP A 108 19.39 1.50 -9.72
C ASP A 108 19.59 0.38 -8.67
N LEU A 109 18.87 -0.73 -8.80
CA LEU A 109 18.88 -1.82 -7.81
C LEU A 109 20.11 -2.73 -7.93
N THR A 110 20.91 -2.58 -8.98
CA THR A 110 22.16 -3.33 -9.21
C THR A 110 23.38 -2.51 -8.82
N THR A 111 23.50 -1.29 -9.36
CA THR A 111 24.68 -0.42 -9.14
C THR A 111 24.55 0.41 -7.87
N LEU A 112 23.33 0.55 -7.34
CA LEU A 112 23.01 1.44 -6.23
C LEU A 112 23.32 2.92 -6.56
N GLU A 113 23.27 3.31 -7.83
CA GLU A 113 23.38 4.72 -8.22
C GLU A 113 22.06 5.44 -7.95
N GLU A 114 22.15 6.63 -7.33
CA GLU A 114 21.01 7.54 -7.11
C GLU A 114 21.07 8.70 -8.10
N GLN A 115 19.94 9.02 -8.74
CA GLN A 115 19.78 10.20 -9.58
C GLN A 115 18.51 10.95 -9.20
N ILE A 116 18.62 12.25 -8.92
CA ILE A 116 17.46 13.13 -8.74
C ILE A 116 16.79 13.31 -10.11
N ILE A 117 15.50 13.00 -10.18
CA ILE A 117 14.70 13.14 -11.42
C ILE A 117 13.76 14.34 -11.37
N HIS A 118 13.35 14.76 -10.17
CA HIS A 118 12.45 15.89 -9.99
C HIS A 118 12.58 16.46 -8.58
N GLU A 119 12.41 17.77 -8.44
CA GLU A 119 12.34 18.48 -7.17
C GLU A 119 11.09 19.36 -7.19
N LYS A 120 10.22 19.19 -6.18
CA LYS A 120 8.98 19.97 -6.11
C LYS A 120 9.28 21.40 -5.62
N PRO A 121 8.42 22.38 -5.93
CA PRO A 121 8.44 23.68 -5.25
C PRO A 121 8.20 23.54 -3.74
N ASP A 122 8.85 24.40 -2.92
CA ASP A 122 8.69 24.44 -1.47
C ASP A 122 7.24 24.63 -1.01
N SER A 123 6.46 25.41 -1.78
CA SER A 123 5.06 25.73 -1.47
C SER A 123 4.07 24.58 -1.70
N LEU A 124 4.56 23.43 -2.17
CA LEU A 124 3.75 22.26 -2.46
C LEU A 124 4.17 21.08 -1.61
N LEU A 125 3.25 20.18 -1.33
CA LEU A 125 3.49 18.89 -0.70
C LEU A 125 3.38 17.79 -1.75
N GLY A 126 4.29 16.81 -1.70
CA GLY A 126 4.32 15.69 -2.64
C GLY A 126 3.56 14.46 -2.13
N GLY A 127 2.81 13.82 -3.02
CA GLY A 127 2.13 12.55 -2.75
C GLY A 127 3.02 11.30 -2.95
N ASN A 128 2.36 10.14 -2.97
CA ASN A 128 2.98 8.87 -3.34
C ASN A 128 3.37 8.84 -4.82
N LEU A 129 4.22 7.89 -5.17
CA LEU A 129 4.81 7.74 -6.50
C LEU A 129 4.30 6.44 -7.13
N ASN A 130 4.03 6.45 -8.44
CA ASN A 130 3.64 5.23 -9.14
C ASN A 130 4.08 5.26 -10.62
N CYS A 131 4.72 4.19 -11.11
CA CYS A 131 5.18 4.09 -12.51
C CYS A 131 4.10 3.51 -13.41
N THR A 132 3.90 4.09 -14.60
CA THR A 132 2.99 3.51 -15.61
C THR A 132 3.46 2.12 -16.05
N ALA A 133 2.53 1.26 -16.47
CA ALA A 133 2.81 -0.13 -16.86
C ALA A 133 3.90 -0.29 -17.93
N ASP A 134 4.04 0.68 -18.84
CA ASP A 134 5.07 0.69 -19.88
C ASP A 134 6.44 1.20 -19.41
N GLY A 135 6.54 1.67 -18.16
CA GLY A 135 7.76 2.18 -17.56
C GLY A 135 8.22 3.54 -18.10
N LYS A 136 7.39 4.25 -18.88
CA LYS A 136 7.79 5.54 -19.47
C LYS A 136 7.57 6.72 -18.55
N TYR A 137 6.57 6.65 -17.68
CA TYR A 137 6.19 7.79 -16.85
C TYR A 137 6.16 7.43 -15.37
N LEU A 138 6.46 8.44 -14.56
CA LEU A 138 6.19 8.44 -13.13
C LEU A 138 5.05 9.41 -12.83
N ILE A 139 4.04 8.94 -12.10
CA ILE A 139 2.87 9.72 -11.71
C ILE A 139 2.96 10.03 -10.21
N THR A 140 2.65 11.28 -9.86
CA THR A 140 2.53 11.74 -8.46
C THR A 140 1.49 12.86 -8.41
N CYS A 141 0.96 13.14 -7.22
CA CYS A 141 0.26 14.39 -6.98
C CYS A 141 1.14 15.41 -6.25
N LEU A 142 0.82 16.69 -6.45
CA LEU A 142 1.29 17.83 -5.69
C LEU A 142 0.07 18.54 -5.11
N ARG A 143 0.18 19.05 -3.89
CA ARG A 143 -0.90 19.76 -3.19
C ARG A 143 -0.37 21.04 -2.59
N GLU A 144 -1.18 22.10 -2.59
CA GLU A 144 -0.91 23.32 -1.83
C GLU A 144 -0.55 23.00 -0.37
N ASP A 145 0.55 23.56 0.11
CA ASP A 145 0.89 23.52 1.52
C ASP A 145 0.10 24.60 2.27
N ILE A 146 -0.85 24.17 3.10
CA ILE A 146 -1.66 25.04 3.96
C ILE A 146 -1.34 24.84 5.45
N SER A 147 -0.16 24.30 5.77
CA SER A 147 0.27 23.99 7.14
C SER A 147 0.37 25.23 8.03
N ASP A 148 0.48 26.43 7.45
CA ASP A 148 0.40 27.72 8.13
C ASP A 148 -1.02 28.04 8.65
N LYS A 149 -2.06 27.43 8.06
CA LYS A 149 -3.48 27.64 8.39
C LYS A 149 -4.08 26.46 9.15
N VAL A 150 -3.67 25.24 8.81
CA VAL A 150 -4.20 24.00 9.36
C VAL A 150 -3.05 23.15 9.89
N TYR A 151 -2.99 22.98 11.21
CA TYR A 151 -2.07 22.02 11.80
C TYR A 151 -2.49 20.60 11.42
N THR A 152 -1.56 19.82 10.82
CA THR A 152 -1.83 18.45 10.40
C THR A 152 -0.77 17.49 10.95
N ASP A 153 -1.24 16.31 11.38
CA ASP A 153 -0.41 15.12 11.61
C ASP A 153 -1.17 13.90 11.09
N LEU A 154 -1.06 13.68 9.78
CA LEU A 154 -1.76 12.59 9.11
C LEU A 154 -1.12 11.22 9.41
N GLY A 155 0.15 11.19 9.84
CA GLY A 155 0.87 9.97 10.15
C GLY A 155 0.59 9.42 11.55
N ASN A 156 0.23 10.30 12.49
CA ASN A 156 -0.06 9.96 13.88
C ASN A 156 -1.47 10.44 14.27
N GLY A 157 -2.47 9.59 14.05
CA GLY A 157 -3.83 9.82 14.52
C GLY A 157 -4.71 10.71 13.63
N TYR A 158 -4.26 11.04 12.41
CA TYR A 158 -5.04 11.80 11.41
C TYR A 158 -5.49 13.18 11.91
N ILE A 159 -4.61 13.90 12.60
CA ILE A 159 -4.90 15.25 13.12
C ILE A 159 -5.02 16.22 11.94
N GLY A 160 -6.03 17.10 11.96
CA GLY A 160 -6.27 18.10 10.92
C GLY A 160 -6.88 17.52 9.63
N HIS A 161 -7.21 16.23 9.60
CA HIS A 161 -7.67 15.53 8.40
C HIS A 161 -8.99 16.07 7.87
N ARG A 162 -9.94 16.42 8.76
CA ARG A 162 -11.21 17.01 8.39
C ARG A 162 -11.03 18.43 7.87
N GLU A 163 -10.24 19.23 8.59
CA GLU A 163 -9.97 20.63 8.27
C GLU A 163 -9.26 20.75 6.91
N LEU A 164 -8.32 19.85 6.62
CA LEU A 164 -7.65 19.77 5.32
C LEU A 164 -8.61 19.40 4.18
N MET A 165 -9.51 18.43 4.41
CA MET A 165 -10.56 18.07 3.45
C MET A 165 -11.50 19.26 3.18
N GLU A 166 -11.98 19.92 4.23
CA GLU A 166 -12.90 21.07 4.13
C GLU A 166 -12.22 22.31 3.50
N ALA A 167 -10.91 22.47 3.70
CA ALA A 167 -10.13 23.54 3.07
C ALA A 167 -9.99 23.37 1.55
N ARG A 168 -10.15 22.15 1.03
CA ARG A 168 -10.08 21.83 -0.41
C ARG A 168 -8.84 22.45 -1.09
N PRO A 169 -7.63 22.15 -0.58
CA PRO A 169 -6.39 22.72 -1.13
C PRO A 169 -6.28 22.41 -2.62
N GLN A 170 -5.65 23.30 -3.37
CA GLN A 170 -5.40 23.02 -4.78
C GLN A 170 -4.46 21.82 -4.91
N SER A 171 -4.90 20.80 -5.64
CA SER A 171 -4.10 19.62 -5.96
C SER A 171 -3.95 19.44 -7.46
N THR A 172 -2.80 18.91 -7.85
CA THR A 172 -2.44 18.65 -9.24
C THR A 172 -1.85 17.25 -9.35
N ILE A 173 -2.29 16.48 -10.34
CA ILE A 173 -1.64 15.23 -10.73
C ILE A 173 -0.69 15.56 -11.88
N ILE A 174 0.58 15.18 -11.72
CA ILE A 174 1.63 15.39 -12.71
C ILE A 174 2.15 14.06 -13.24
N LYS A 175 2.53 14.08 -14.52
CA LYS A 175 3.18 12.99 -15.26
C LYS A 175 4.60 13.42 -15.57
N ILE A 176 5.58 12.64 -15.14
CA ILE A 176 7.01 12.90 -15.34
C ILE A 176 7.55 11.87 -16.33
N ASP A 177 8.06 12.33 -17.47
CA ASP A 177 8.74 11.48 -18.45
C ASP A 177 10.08 11.00 -17.89
N LEU A 178 10.30 9.69 -17.84
CA LEU A 178 11.48 9.09 -17.21
C LEU A 178 12.74 9.09 -18.10
N GLU A 179 12.61 9.44 -19.38
CA GLU A 179 13.73 9.64 -20.30
C GLU A 179 14.17 11.11 -20.32
N THR A 180 13.23 12.04 -20.42
CA THR A 180 13.51 13.47 -20.60
C THR A 180 13.46 14.28 -19.30
N ASN A 181 12.85 13.74 -18.23
CA ASN A 181 12.45 14.44 -17.01
C ASN A 181 11.48 15.60 -17.24
N GLU A 182 10.81 15.65 -18.40
CA GLU A 182 9.74 16.62 -18.67
C GLU A 182 8.55 16.36 -17.74
N VAL A 183 7.96 17.44 -17.21
CA VAL A 183 6.83 17.38 -16.29
C VAL A 183 5.60 17.99 -16.96
N VAL A 184 4.54 17.21 -17.05
CA VAL A 184 3.25 17.63 -17.60
C VAL A 184 2.18 17.53 -16.51
N GLU A 185 1.39 18.58 -16.38
CA GLU A 185 0.16 18.54 -15.59
C GLU A 185 -0.93 17.81 -16.36
N VAL A 186 -1.54 16.81 -15.72
CA VAL A 186 -2.59 15.98 -16.32
C VAL A 186 -3.97 16.34 -15.77
N TYR A 187 -4.03 16.69 -14.49
CA TYR A 187 -5.29 16.98 -13.81
C TYR A 187 -5.10 17.97 -12.67
N ARG A 188 -6.07 18.85 -12.45
CA ARG A 188 -6.05 19.85 -11.38
C ARG A 188 -7.45 20.08 -10.82
N GLU A 189 -7.55 20.09 -9.50
CA GLU A 189 -8.81 20.34 -8.79
C GLU A 189 -8.54 20.98 -7.43
N ASN A 190 -9.50 21.75 -6.90
CA ASN A 190 -9.52 22.18 -5.51
C ASN A 190 -10.16 21.07 -4.66
N ASN A 191 -9.35 20.11 -4.26
CA ASN A 191 -9.72 18.97 -3.43
C ASN A 191 -8.46 18.33 -2.83
N PHE A 192 -8.59 17.60 -1.73
CA PHE A 192 -7.46 16.88 -1.17
C PHE A 192 -7.23 15.59 -1.99
N ILE A 193 -6.35 15.66 -3.00
CA ILE A 193 -6.01 14.51 -3.86
C ILE A 193 -4.77 13.77 -3.35
N THR A 194 -4.87 12.44 -3.27
CA THR A 194 -3.75 11.53 -2.95
C THR A 194 -4.05 10.12 -3.46
N HIS A 195 -3.24 9.14 -3.04
CA HIS A 195 -3.44 7.70 -3.31
C HIS A 195 -3.47 7.40 -4.81
N ILE A 196 -2.43 7.84 -5.50
CA ILE A 196 -2.25 7.62 -6.93
C ILE A 196 -1.90 6.16 -7.16
N ASN A 197 -2.68 5.44 -7.96
CA ASN A 197 -2.38 4.05 -8.35
C ASN A 197 -2.47 3.93 -9.87
N THR A 198 -1.39 3.56 -10.54
CA THR A 198 -1.43 3.29 -11.99
C THR A 198 -1.91 1.87 -12.24
N SER A 199 -2.59 1.64 -13.37
CA SER A 199 -2.90 0.29 -13.80
C SER A 199 -1.59 -0.44 -14.12
N PRO A 200 -1.39 -1.68 -13.62
CA PRO A 200 -0.19 -2.48 -13.92
C PRO A 200 -0.14 -3.01 -15.36
N THR A 201 -1.20 -2.87 -16.17
CA THR A 201 -1.25 -3.39 -17.54
C THR A 201 -1.70 -2.37 -18.58
N ILE A 202 -2.38 -1.29 -18.19
CA ILE A 202 -2.90 -0.25 -19.09
C ILE A 202 -2.22 1.09 -18.76
N PRO A 203 -1.16 1.50 -19.49
CA PRO A 203 -0.33 2.67 -19.14
C PRO A 203 -1.08 3.99 -19.01
N GLU A 204 -2.20 4.14 -19.71
CA GLU A 204 -2.97 5.39 -19.77
C GLU A 204 -3.94 5.55 -18.60
N LEU A 205 -4.17 4.52 -17.79
CA LEU A 205 -5.19 4.55 -16.74
C LEU A 205 -4.55 4.60 -15.35
N ILE A 206 -5.08 5.49 -14.51
CA ILE A 206 -4.80 5.52 -13.08
C ILE A 206 -6.10 5.62 -12.28
N THR A 207 -6.01 5.30 -10.99
CA THR A 207 -6.96 5.79 -9.99
C THR A 207 -6.30 6.81 -9.08
N PHE A 208 -7.12 7.69 -8.52
CA PHE A 208 -6.79 8.60 -7.43
C PHE A 208 -7.99 8.74 -6.50
N CYS A 209 -7.83 9.45 -5.39
CA CYS A 209 -8.93 9.70 -4.48
C CYS A 209 -9.08 11.14 -4.04
N HIS A 210 -10.28 11.46 -3.54
CA HIS A 210 -10.49 12.56 -2.61
C HIS A 210 -10.33 12.04 -1.18
N GLU A 211 -9.45 12.68 -0.42
CA GLU A 211 -9.03 12.26 0.91
C GLU A 211 -9.73 13.05 2.01
N GLY A 212 -10.05 12.36 3.10
CA GLY A 212 -10.82 12.91 4.20
C GLY A 212 -11.34 11.84 5.16
N PRO A 213 -12.02 12.24 6.24
CA PRO A 213 -12.79 11.31 7.07
C PRO A 213 -13.79 10.53 6.20
N TRP A 214 -13.69 9.20 6.18
CA TRP A 214 -14.32 8.35 5.16
C TRP A 214 -15.83 8.59 5.00
N GLN A 215 -16.55 8.80 6.09
CA GLN A 215 -18.00 9.03 6.07
C GLN A 215 -18.41 10.41 5.52
N LEU A 216 -17.46 11.35 5.42
CA LEU A 216 -17.68 12.70 4.91
C LEU A 216 -17.23 12.87 3.46
N VAL A 217 -16.36 11.98 2.97
CA VAL A 217 -15.98 11.93 1.54
C VAL A 217 -17.23 11.58 0.74
N ASP A 218 -17.55 12.43 -0.24
CA ASP A 218 -18.74 12.27 -1.09
C ASP A 218 -18.54 11.13 -2.09
N HIS A 219 -17.38 11.09 -2.73
CA HIS A 219 -16.97 10.07 -3.69
C HIS A 219 -15.47 9.80 -3.59
N ARG A 220 -15.10 8.53 -3.37
CA ARG A 220 -13.72 8.16 -3.08
C ARG A 220 -12.90 7.80 -4.32
N ILE A 221 -13.39 6.89 -5.14
CA ILE A 221 -12.59 6.21 -6.18
C ILE A 221 -12.77 6.94 -7.51
N TRP A 222 -11.74 7.62 -7.98
CA TRP A 222 -11.75 8.31 -9.26
C TRP A 222 -10.82 7.62 -10.24
N GLY A 223 -11.29 7.40 -11.47
CA GLY A 223 -10.44 7.06 -12.61
C GLY A 223 -9.92 8.33 -13.29
N LEU A 224 -8.72 8.26 -13.86
CA LEU A 224 -8.16 9.30 -14.71
C LEU A 224 -7.45 8.69 -15.92
N HIS A 225 -7.72 9.24 -17.11
CA HIS A 225 -7.03 8.87 -18.34
C HIS A 225 -5.92 9.88 -18.64
N LEU A 226 -4.67 9.43 -18.62
CA LEU A 226 -3.47 10.27 -18.57
C LEU A 226 -3.21 11.11 -19.83
N GLU A 227 -3.77 10.73 -20.98
CA GLU A 227 -3.61 11.47 -22.23
C GLU A 227 -4.75 12.47 -22.50
N THR A 228 -5.95 12.20 -22.00
CA THR A 228 -7.12 13.06 -22.25
C THR A 228 -7.40 14.00 -21.09
N GLY A 229 -6.87 13.70 -19.89
CA GLY A 229 -7.21 14.41 -18.65
C GLY A 229 -8.63 14.12 -18.16
N GLU A 230 -9.33 13.16 -18.78
CA GLU A 230 -10.69 12.79 -18.40
C GLU A 230 -10.67 12.07 -17.06
N ALA A 231 -11.34 12.65 -16.06
CA ALA A 231 -11.59 12.02 -14.77
C ALA A 231 -13.05 11.59 -14.65
N TRP A 232 -13.30 10.39 -14.11
CA TRP A 232 -14.64 9.86 -13.92
C TRP A 232 -14.78 9.15 -12.58
N LYS A 233 -16.03 9.02 -12.12
CA LYS A 233 -16.35 8.29 -10.90
C LYS A 233 -16.33 6.80 -11.16
N ILE A 234 -15.63 6.06 -10.31
CA ILE A 234 -15.68 4.60 -10.25
C ILE A 234 -16.39 4.22 -8.95
N ARG A 235 -17.37 3.32 -9.02
CA ARG A 235 -18.16 2.86 -7.87
C ARG A 235 -18.76 4.04 -7.10
N GLU A 236 -19.88 4.59 -7.59
CA GLU A 236 -20.58 5.65 -6.86
C GLU A 236 -21.04 5.21 -5.48
N ARG A 237 -21.08 6.16 -4.53
CA ARG A 237 -21.55 5.90 -3.18
C ARG A 237 -23.00 5.41 -3.21
N LYS A 238 -23.30 4.29 -2.54
CA LYS A 238 -24.63 3.66 -2.58
C LYS A 238 -25.58 4.24 -1.54
N GLU A 239 -25.04 4.67 -0.40
CA GLU A 239 -25.82 5.28 0.67
C GLU A 239 -25.06 6.40 1.37
N GLU A 240 -25.78 7.32 2.01
CA GLU A 240 -25.17 8.42 2.74
C GLU A 240 -24.33 7.91 3.93
N GLN A 241 -23.13 8.46 4.11
CA GLN A 241 -22.15 8.07 5.15
C GLN A 241 -21.60 6.65 5.02
N GLU A 242 -21.86 5.96 3.92
CA GLU A 242 -21.06 4.79 3.54
C GLU A 242 -19.59 5.20 3.44
N MET A 243 -18.73 4.36 3.98
CA MET A 243 -17.30 4.55 4.01
C MET A 243 -16.70 3.63 2.95
N VAL A 244 -16.04 4.17 1.93
CA VAL A 244 -15.35 3.42 0.88
C VAL A 244 -13.93 3.95 0.79
N GLY A 245 -12.95 3.08 0.60
CA GLY A 245 -11.57 3.49 0.39
C GLY A 245 -10.61 2.34 0.23
N HIS A 246 -9.33 2.69 0.34
CA HIS A 246 -8.23 1.73 0.22
C HIS A 246 -8.27 1.00 -1.13
N GLU A 247 -8.61 1.73 -2.19
CA GLU A 247 -8.70 1.24 -3.56
C GLU A 247 -7.34 0.96 -4.20
N TYR A 248 -7.23 -0.11 -4.98
CA TYR A 248 -6.01 -0.48 -5.69
C TYR A 248 -6.32 -1.36 -6.90
N TRP A 249 -5.41 -1.42 -7.86
CA TRP A 249 -5.54 -2.28 -9.03
C TRP A 249 -5.19 -3.74 -8.72
N TYR A 250 -5.98 -4.65 -9.26
CA TYR A 250 -5.63 -6.06 -9.36
C TYR A 250 -4.53 -6.27 -10.41
N GLN A 251 -3.95 -7.47 -10.41
CA GLN A 251 -2.85 -7.80 -11.32
C GLN A 251 -3.26 -7.78 -12.81
N ASP A 252 -4.55 -7.94 -13.11
CA ASP A 252 -5.07 -7.81 -14.48
C ASP A 252 -4.97 -6.38 -15.03
N GLY A 253 -4.85 -5.39 -14.15
CA GLY A 253 -4.86 -3.95 -14.43
C GLY A 253 -6.15 -3.41 -15.04
N GLU A 254 -7.23 -4.16 -14.97
CA GLU A 254 -8.59 -3.72 -15.35
C GLU A 254 -9.51 -3.61 -14.14
N THR A 255 -9.27 -4.46 -13.13
CA THR A 255 -10.10 -4.56 -11.93
C THR A 255 -9.51 -3.75 -10.79
N ILE A 256 -10.36 -3.06 -10.05
CA ILE A 256 -10.04 -2.30 -8.85
C ILE A 256 -10.65 -3.00 -7.65
N GLY A 257 -9.82 -3.39 -6.68
CA GLY A 257 -10.24 -3.85 -5.37
C GLY A 257 -10.42 -2.68 -4.41
N TYR A 258 -11.36 -2.78 -3.49
CA TYR A 258 -11.61 -1.78 -2.45
C TYR A 258 -12.31 -2.43 -1.25
N HIS A 259 -12.39 -1.72 -0.13
CA HIS A 259 -13.22 -2.16 1.00
C HIS A 259 -13.89 -0.97 1.68
N GLY A 260 -14.75 -1.28 2.63
CA GLY A 260 -15.46 -0.24 3.32
C GLY A 260 -16.46 -0.76 4.35
N PHE A 261 -17.30 0.17 4.79
CA PHE A 261 -18.34 -0.08 5.74
C PHE A 261 -19.61 0.62 5.31
N ARG A 262 -20.72 -0.12 5.31
CA ARG A 262 -22.07 0.41 5.20
C ARG A 262 -22.34 1.41 6.33
N LYS A 263 -23.42 2.18 6.21
CA LYS A 263 -23.89 3.12 7.23
C LYS A 263 -24.15 2.42 8.57
N ASP A 264 -24.67 1.21 8.53
CA ASP A 264 -24.92 0.37 9.71
C ASP A 264 -23.66 -0.31 10.27
N ARG A 265 -22.49 -0.04 9.68
CA ARG A 265 -21.17 -0.59 9.99
C ARG A 265 -20.92 -2.03 9.55
N THR A 266 -21.80 -2.60 8.73
CA THR A 266 -21.49 -3.85 8.02
C THR A 266 -20.26 -3.64 7.13
N GLY A 267 -19.21 -4.42 7.35
CA GLY A 267 -18.00 -4.38 6.53
C GLY A 267 -18.23 -5.02 5.17
N PHE A 268 -17.51 -4.57 4.16
CA PHE A 268 -17.53 -5.22 2.86
C PHE A 268 -16.18 -5.15 2.17
N PHE A 269 -15.91 -6.15 1.34
CA PHE A 269 -14.83 -6.12 0.36
C PHE A 269 -15.45 -6.15 -1.03
N GLY A 270 -14.95 -5.32 -1.94
CA GLY A 270 -15.50 -5.14 -3.26
C GLY A 270 -14.46 -5.20 -4.36
N LYS A 271 -14.95 -5.47 -5.57
CA LYS A 271 -14.20 -5.31 -6.80
C LYS A 271 -15.09 -4.71 -7.88
N ILE A 272 -14.49 -3.96 -8.80
CA ILE A 272 -15.17 -3.35 -9.95
C ILE A 272 -14.18 -3.16 -11.08
N LYS A 273 -14.61 -3.24 -12.34
CA LYS A 273 -13.75 -2.81 -13.45
C LYS A 273 -13.68 -1.28 -13.54
N TYR A 274 -12.59 -0.77 -14.12
CA TYR A 274 -12.38 0.67 -14.29
C TYR A 274 -13.52 1.39 -15.05
N ASP A 275 -14.26 0.66 -15.88
CA ASP A 275 -15.41 1.14 -16.65
C ASP A 275 -16.77 1.00 -15.92
N ASN A 276 -16.75 0.76 -14.61
CA ASN A 276 -17.91 0.51 -13.75
C ASN A 276 -18.70 -0.78 -14.06
N THR A 277 -18.11 -1.74 -14.78
CA THR A 277 -18.73 -3.06 -14.99
C THR A 277 -18.24 -4.12 -14.01
N ASP A 278 -18.95 -5.26 -13.94
CA ASP A 278 -18.63 -6.44 -13.11
C ASP A 278 -18.39 -6.13 -11.61
N GLU A 279 -19.14 -5.18 -11.06
CA GLU A 279 -19.10 -4.88 -9.63
C GLU A 279 -19.58 -6.08 -8.80
N LYS A 280 -18.77 -6.50 -7.82
CA LYS A 280 -19.12 -7.55 -6.85
C LYS A 280 -18.64 -7.13 -5.47
N GLU A 281 -19.50 -7.29 -4.47
CA GLU A 281 -19.18 -7.03 -3.07
C GLU A 281 -19.57 -8.25 -2.21
N VAL A 282 -18.75 -8.53 -1.19
CA VAL A 282 -19.01 -9.52 -0.15
C VAL A 282 -18.98 -8.83 1.20
N GLU A 283 -20.04 -9.03 1.98
CA GLU A 283 -20.22 -8.41 3.29
C GLU A 283 -19.74 -9.31 4.43
N PHE A 284 -19.29 -8.67 5.50
CA PHE A 284 -18.86 -9.32 6.73
C PHE A 284 -19.12 -8.43 7.95
N ASP A 285 -19.39 -9.06 9.08
CA ASP A 285 -19.96 -8.36 10.24
C ASP A 285 -18.91 -8.11 11.34
N PHE A 286 -17.71 -7.66 10.96
CA PHE A 286 -16.65 -7.29 11.88
C PHE A 286 -15.78 -6.18 11.29
N VAL A 287 -14.90 -5.60 12.11
CA VAL A 287 -14.07 -4.44 11.73
C VAL A 287 -12.64 -4.84 11.36
N ASN A 288 -12.13 -4.20 10.32
CA ASN A 288 -10.74 -4.32 9.84
C ASN A 288 -10.12 -2.94 9.61
N TRP A 289 -8.82 -2.90 9.37
CA TRP A 289 -8.12 -1.68 8.94
C TRP A 289 -7.93 -1.63 7.42
N HIS A 290 -7.46 -2.73 6.85
CA HIS A 290 -7.08 -2.90 5.45
C HIS A 290 -7.65 -4.20 4.91
N ALA A 291 -7.72 -4.29 3.60
CA ALA A 291 -8.16 -5.48 2.89
C ALA A 291 -7.39 -5.61 1.57
N PHE A 292 -7.04 -6.83 1.21
CA PHE A 292 -6.28 -7.10 -0.01
C PHE A 292 -6.71 -8.38 -0.71
N SER A 293 -6.60 -8.39 -2.03
CA SER A 293 -6.82 -9.53 -2.93
C SER A 293 -6.04 -9.31 -4.21
N ASN A 294 -5.52 -10.38 -4.82
CA ASN A 294 -4.91 -10.30 -6.14
C ASN A 294 -5.95 -10.29 -7.28
N ASP A 295 -7.08 -10.99 -7.07
CA ASP A 295 -7.95 -11.50 -8.15
C ASP A 295 -9.42 -11.78 -7.73
N PHE A 296 -9.80 -11.48 -6.49
CA PHE A 296 -11.11 -11.84 -5.88
C PHE A 296 -11.32 -13.32 -5.58
N ASP A 297 -10.32 -14.19 -5.72
CA ASP A 297 -10.42 -15.61 -5.33
C ASP A 297 -9.99 -15.83 -3.88
N LYS A 298 -9.07 -15.01 -3.37
CA LYS A 298 -8.72 -14.94 -1.94
C LYS A 298 -8.79 -13.50 -1.46
N ILE A 299 -9.48 -13.26 -0.35
CA ILE A 299 -9.56 -11.94 0.28
C ILE A 299 -8.94 -12.07 1.66
N VAL A 300 -8.05 -11.15 2.03
CA VAL A 300 -7.49 -11.05 3.37
C VAL A 300 -7.76 -9.69 3.97
N VAL A 301 -8.03 -9.64 5.27
CA VAL A 301 -8.14 -8.41 6.06
C VAL A 301 -7.29 -8.52 7.32
N ASP A 302 -6.82 -7.37 7.83
CA ASP A 302 -6.23 -7.27 9.15
C ASP A 302 -7.27 -6.77 10.16
N GLY A 303 -7.62 -7.65 11.10
CA GLY A 303 -8.61 -7.36 12.13
C GLY A 303 -8.28 -6.08 12.91
N ARG A 304 -9.33 -5.33 13.24
CA ARG A 304 -9.23 -4.17 14.14
C ARG A 304 -9.63 -4.59 15.55
N ALA A 305 -8.92 -4.05 16.55
CA ALA A 305 -9.12 -4.35 17.97
C ALA A 305 -10.62 -4.43 18.35
N PRO A 306 -11.07 -5.50 19.02
CA PRO A 306 -10.24 -6.51 19.71
C PRO A 306 -9.77 -7.69 18.83
N ILE A 307 -9.96 -7.63 17.51
CA ILE A 307 -9.55 -8.70 16.60
C ILE A 307 -8.05 -8.58 16.32
N GLU A 308 -7.28 -9.62 16.63
CA GLU A 308 -5.82 -9.67 16.47
C GLU A 308 -5.36 -10.64 15.37
N HIS A 309 -6.24 -10.93 14.41
CA HIS A 309 -6.06 -11.96 13.40
C HIS A 309 -6.10 -11.41 11.98
N LEU A 310 -5.26 -11.98 11.12
CA LEU A 310 -5.45 -11.93 9.68
C LEU A 310 -6.56 -12.91 9.34
N ILE A 311 -7.63 -12.39 8.75
CA ILE A 311 -8.82 -13.16 8.40
C ILE A 311 -8.87 -13.30 6.89
N ILE A 312 -9.06 -14.52 6.40
CA ILE A 312 -9.03 -14.86 4.98
C ILE A 312 -10.31 -15.58 4.56
N TRP A 313 -10.79 -15.28 3.36
CA TRP A 313 -11.85 -16.01 2.68
C TRP A 313 -11.32 -16.61 1.39
N TYR A 314 -11.86 -17.77 1.02
CA TYR A 314 -11.56 -18.45 -0.24
C TYR A 314 -12.82 -18.55 -1.07
N LYS A 315 -12.74 -18.21 -2.35
CA LYS A 315 -13.83 -18.44 -3.29
C LYS A 315 -13.77 -19.89 -3.76
N GLU A 316 -14.74 -20.68 -3.30
CA GLU A 316 -14.84 -22.12 -3.56
C GLU A 316 -16.21 -22.39 -4.21
N ASN A 317 -16.21 -23.03 -5.39
CA ASN A 317 -17.43 -23.33 -6.16
C ASN A 317 -18.32 -22.09 -6.44
N GLY A 318 -17.70 -20.93 -6.66
CA GLY A 318 -18.40 -19.68 -6.98
C GLY A 318 -18.90 -18.87 -5.78
N THR A 319 -18.73 -19.38 -4.56
CA THR A 319 -19.12 -18.70 -3.31
C THR A 319 -17.93 -18.59 -2.36
N PHE A 320 -17.90 -17.58 -1.50
CA PHE A 320 -16.87 -17.51 -0.47
C PHE A 320 -17.12 -18.52 0.65
N SER A 321 -16.04 -19.14 1.13
CA SER A 321 -16.00 -19.88 2.38
C SER A 321 -16.44 -18.98 3.55
N PRO A 322 -16.78 -19.54 4.73
CA PRO A 322 -16.78 -18.76 5.96
C PRO A 322 -15.41 -18.06 6.17
N PRO A 323 -15.37 -16.93 6.90
CA PRO A 323 -14.10 -16.29 7.25
C PRO A 323 -13.24 -17.27 8.05
N LYS A 324 -11.96 -17.37 7.69
CA LYS A 324 -10.98 -18.23 8.35
C LYS A 324 -9.89 -17.41 9.02
N ILE A 325 -9.34 -17.90 10.13
CA ILE A 325 -8.13 -17.30 10.70
C ILE A 325 -6.93 -17.83 9.89
N LEU A 326 -6.08 -16.94 9.38
CA LEU A 326 -4.82 -17.31 8.71
C LEU A 326 -3.64 -17.28 9.69
N SER A 327 -3.49 -16.16 10.39
CA SER A 327 -2.43 -15.93 11.37
C SER A 327 -2.84 -14.88 12.39
N GLU A 328 -2.37 -15.01 13.62
CA GLU A 328 -2.40 -13.93 14.59
C GLU A 328 -1.40 -12.84 14.17
N HIS A 329 -1.82 -11.56 14.04
CA HIS A 329 -0.94 -10.43 13.69
C HIS A 329 -0.44 -9.65 14.92
N ARG A 330 -1.25 -9.47 15.98
CA ARG A 330 -0.90 -8.71 17.21
C ARG A 330 -0.18 -7.39 16.92
N CYS A 331 -0.83 -6.52 16.15
CA CYS A 331 -0.29 -5.21 15.79
C CYS A 331 -0.91 -4.15 16.69
N SER A 332 -0.14 -3.16 17.12
CA SER A 332 -0.66 -2.04 17.91
C SER A 332 -1.41 -0.99 17.08
N PHE A 333 -1.13 -0.91 15.78
CA PHE A 333 -1.71 0.05 14.83
C PHE A 333 -1.54 1.54 15.21
N HIS A 334 -0.59 1.89 16.08
CA HIS A 334 -0.40 3.28 16.52
C HIS A 334 0.08 4.23 15.41
N THR A 335 0.88 3.74 14.47
CA THR A 335 1.36 4.48 13.29
C THR A 335 1.43 3.56 12.08
N GLN A 336 1.46 4.11 10.87
CA GLN A 336 1.53 3.34 9.62
C GLN A 336 2.69 2.30 9.60
N LYS A 337 3.81 2.58 10.29
CA LYS A 337 4.96 1.66 10.41
C LYS A 337 4.66 0.36 11.15
N VAL A 338 3.59 0.32 11.96
CA VAL A 338 3.18 -0.84 12.77
C VAL A 338 1.82 -1.39 12.34
N HIS A 339 1.28 -0.94 11.21
CA HIS A 339 0.06 -1.50 10.60
C HIS A 339 0.41 -2.80 9.87
N ALA A 340 -0.50 -3.78 9.85
CA ALA A 340 -0.19 -5.09 9.28
C ALA A 340 -0.02 -5.02 7.76
N HIS A 341 -0.87 -4.26 7.08
CA HIS A 341 -0.84 -4.08 5.62
C HIS A 341 -0.74 -5.44 4.90
N PRO A 342 -1.67 -6.39 5.11
CA PRO A 342 -1.54 -7.72 4.54
C PRO A 342 -1.50 -7.63 3.00
N ARG A 343 -0.50 -8.25 2.39
CA ARG A 343 -0.36 -8.30 0.92
C ARG A 343 0.08 -9.68 0.47
N PHE A 344 -0.59 -10.23 -0.54
CA PHE A 344 -0.20 -11.51 -1.12
C PHE A 344 1.10 -11.38 -1.92
N SER A 345 1.88 -12.47 -1.99
CA SER A 345 2.82 -12.64 -3.08
C SER A 345 2.06 -12.67 -4.42
N PRO A 346 2.69 -12.33 -5.55
CA PRO A 346 1.98 -12.32 -6.84
C PRO A 346 1.34 -13.65 -7.23
N ASP A 347 1.93 -14.79 -6.84
CA ASP A 347 1.36 -16.13 -7.04
C ASP A 347 0.29 -16.52 -6.00
N GLY A 348 0.05 -15.68 -4.99
CA GLY A 348 -0.92 -15.92 -3.91
C GLY A 348 -0.55 -17.04 -2.92
N SER A 349 0.66 -17.61 -3.02
CA SER A 349 1.08 -18.74 -2.17
C SER A 349 1.59 -18.31 -0.79
N LYS A 350 1.92 -17.03 -0.63
CA LYS A 350 2.38 -16.42 0.62
C LYS A 350 1.69 -15.09 0.88
N LEU A 351 1.73 -14.66 2.13
CA LEU A 351 1.25 -13.35 2.56
C LEU A 351 2.32 -12.67 3.41
N ILE A 352 2.68 -11.44 3.05
CA ILE A 352 3.51 -10.57 3.88
C ILE A 352 2.62 -9.70 4.76
N TYR A 353 3.10 -9.44 5.97
CA TYR A 353 2.52 -8.45 6.87
C TYR A 353 3.57 -7.91 7.85
N THR A 354 3.34 -6.72 8.38
CA THR A 354 4.16 -6.14 9.46
C THR A 354 3.51 -6.41 10.81
N SER A 355 4.30 -6.63 11.86
CA SER A 355 3.80 -6.76 13.22
C SER A 355 4.83 -6.30 14.24
N ASP A 356 4.37 -5.56 15.25
CA ASP A 356 5.16 -5.12 16.40
C ASP A 356 4.94 -5.99 17.64
N ARG A 357 4.47 -7.23 17.48
CA ARG A 357 4.18 -8.17 18.60
C ARG A 357 5.34 -8.40 19.56
N ASN A 358 6.57 -8.14 19.12
CA ASN A 358 7.81 -8.31 19.89
C ASN A 358 8.44 -6.97 20.32
N GLY A 359 7.71 -5.86 20.22
CA GLY A 359 8.12 -4.51 20.63
C GLY A 359 8.46 -3.58 19.45
N TYR A 360 9.24 -4.05 18.48
CA TYR A 360 9.52 -3.31 17.23
C TYR A 360 8.75 -3.91 16.06
N ALA A 361 8.41 -3.08 15.08
CA ALA A 361 7.83 -3.53 13.82
C ALA A 361 8.82 -4.49 13.13
N ASN A 362 8.34 -5.66 12.77
CA ASN A 362 9.08 -6.65 11.99
C ASN A 362 8.19 -7.17 10.86
N ILE A 363 8.81 -7.70 9.82
CA ILE A 363 8.13 -8.24 8.64
C ILE A 363 7.98 -9.75 8.85
N TYR A 364 6.79 -10.25 8.57
CA TYR A 364 6.45 -11.66 8.66
C TYR A 364 5.94 -12.13 7.31
N LEU A 365 6.29 -13.38 6.98
CA LEU A 365 5.85 -14.09 5.79
C LEU A 365 5.16 -15.36 6.24
N VAL A 366 3.86 -15.49 5.94
CA VAL A 366 3.06 -16.66 6.27
C VAL A 366 2.68 -17.40 4.99
N ASP A 367 2.75 -18.73 5.02
CA ASP A 367 2.27 -19.55 3.91
C ASP A 367 0.74 -19.45 3.81
N VAL A 368 0.20 -19.38 2.59
CA VAL A 368 -1.24 -19.34 2.36
C VAL A 368 -1.70 -20.72 1.90
N PRO A 369 -2.52 -21.44 2.68
CA PRO A 369 -3.07 -22.72 2.24
C PRO A 369 -3.87 -22.59 0.93
N GLU A 370 -3.88 -23.64 0.10
CA GLU A 370 -4.60 -23.61 -1.18
C GLU A 370 -6.14 -23.54 -1.01
N SER A 371 -6.66 -24.00 0.12
CA SER A 371 -8.09 -24.02 0.42
C SER A 371 -8.38 -23.74 1.89
N SER A 372 -9.64 -23.40 2.17
CA SER A 372 -10.11 -23.01 3.50
C SER A 372 -10.11 -24.16 4.52
N GLY A 373 -10.11 -25.42 4.07
CA GLY A 373 -10.37 -26.61 4.90
C GLY A 373 -9.34 -26.92 6.00
N ARG A 374 -8.13 -26.35 5.91
CA ARG A 374 -7.09 -26.50 6.95
C ARG A 374 -7.10 -25.40 8.00
N LEU A 375 -7.90 -24.36 7.80
CA LEU A 375 -7.94 -23.19 8.68
C LEU A 375 -9.20 -23.23 9.56
N PRO A 376 -9.07 -22.85 10.84
CA PRO A 376 -10.23 -22.72 11.72
C PRO A 376 -11.13 -21.57 11.25
N ASP A 377 -12.43 -21.74 11.42
CA ASP A 377 -13.38 -20.65 11.22
C ASP A 377 -13.06 -19.50 12.19
N PHE A 378 -13.16 -18.27 11.70
CA PHE A 378 -13.22 -17.10 12.54
C PHE A 378 -14.62 -17.03 13.15
N ALA A 379 -14.76 -17.58 14.35
CA ALA A 379 -15.96 -17.43 15.17
C ALA A 379 -15.83 -16.16 16.01
N LYS A 380 -16.89 -15.33 15.99
CA LYS A 380 -16.97 -14.07 16.75
C LYS A 380 -16.96 -14.27 18.26
#